data_AF-A0AAD9A856-F1
#
_entry.id   AF-A0AAD9A856-F1
#
_cell.length_a   1.000
_cell.length_b   1.000
_cell.length_c   1.000
_cell.angle_alpha   90.00
_cell.angle_beta   90.00
_cell.angle_gamma   90.00
#
_symmetry.space_group_name_H-M   'P 1'
#
loop_
_entity.id
_entity.type
_entity.pdbx_description
1 polymer ?
#
loop_
_entity_poly.entity_id
_entity_poly.type
_entity_poly.pdbx_seq_one_letter_code
_entity_poly.pdbx_strand_id
1 'polypeptide(L)'
;MGKNTDKLYITHSEWSSSDAYSASAGANVNARSRPGSFRRLPFNFCAASLQPFKNPVCTQDGTIFDVEVISSWLDKHGTNPVNGDRLDAKDLIKLNFARNAETDSRTPGFGQGDLIDPVTFKVFTDNTHIVAIRHGNYANVFAWDTVERMNVKAKNWRDLLDDKEFTKADIITLQDPQNAVSRDLSQFKFLKDGEEAILTKEQEEERKEGNVNINALGRIGDKVLRAKQAVEEARKKRDEGFDVNRSSAVVKPGSAVQRKSMIMDKKIPANAAVYTTGRAAASFTSTGLTPETSGERALLTDEEYMLNPKRVKIKGYARIETNLGDLNVELYPEFAPRAVWNFTRLAQKGYYKGVAFHRNIRNFMLQGGDPTGTGKGGTSIWGKNFQDEFDGPLTHNARGIISMANKGKNTNSSQFFIIYRPTKHLDNKHTVFGKVVGGLDVLSKMEDVPTDGSDRPLNKIVMKEVVVYLDPFEEFLKEKSNIEELEKAKQAIELNGGTEDDKTTWTGKRIKADGTLETANGCATVGKYLKTQKSGSKRIDAEDLDTWEEPSRKKMKSGGFGNFDNW
;
A
#
# COMPACT_ATOMS: atom_id res chain seq x y z
N MET A 1 4.83 2.09 19.89
CA MET A 1 6.23 2.52 19.73
C MET A 1 6.26 4.04 19.59
N GLY A 2 7.05 4.71 20.43
CA GLY A 2 7.25 6.16 20.47
C GLY A 2 7.75 6.70 19.13
N LYS A 3 7.32 7.90 18.75
CA LYS A 3 7.63 8.46 17.43
C LYS A 3 9.13 8.74 17.31
N ASN A 4 9.79 8.13 16.33
CA ASN A 4 11.22 8.35 16.01
C ASN A 4 12.15 8.27 17.24
N THR A 5 11.74 7.51 18.25
CA THR A 5 12.51 7.22 19.45
C THR A 5 12.44 5.71 19.68
N ASP A 6 13.54 5.10 20.14
CA ASP A 6 13.60 3.68 20.52
C ASP A 6 12.75 3.34 21.76
N LYS A 7 11.80 4.21 22.14
CA LYS A 7 10.93 4.02 23.28
C LYS A 7 9.76 3.14 22.88
N LEU A 8 9.52 2.11 23.68
CA LEU A 8 8.40 1.18 23.46
C LEU A 8 7.03 1.84 23.66
N TYR A 9 6.96 2.98 24.35
CA TYR A 9 5.76 3.76 24.63
C TYR A 9 5.83 5.19 24.07
N ILE A 10 4.67 5.81 23.85
CA ILE A 10 4.52 7.20 23.37
C ILE A 10 4.39 8.12 24.59
N THR A 11 5.09 9.26 24.56
CA THR A 11 5.09 10.23 25.69
C THR A 11 3.89 11.19 25.63
N HIS A 12 3.56 11.83 26.76
CA HIS A 12 2.45 12.78 26.86
C HIS A 12 2.53 13.94 25.85
N SER A 13 3.73 14.46 25.60
CA SER A 13 3.96 15.52 24.61
C SER A 13 3.79 15.03 23.16
N GLU A 14 4.03 13.75 22.89
CA GLU A 14 3.76 13.13 21.59
C GLU A 14 2.25 12.88 21.39
N TRP A 15 1.52 12.64 22.48
CA TRP A 15 0.05 12.54 22.47
C TRP A 15 -0.64 13.90 22.35
N SER A 16 -0.12 14.97 22.98
CA SER A 16 -0.71 16.31 22.92
C SER A 16 -0.37 17.08 21.64
N SER A 17 0.67 16.68 20.90
CA SER A 17 1.04 17.32 19.64
C SER A 17 0.01 17.05 18.53
N SER A 18 -0.51 18.11 17.93
CA SER A 18 -1.53 18.08 16.86
C SER A 18 -1.08 17.38 15.56
N ASP A 19 0.22 17.06 15.42
CA ASP A 19 0.80 16.45 14.21
C ASP A 19 0.97 14.93 14.30
N ALA A 20 0.31 14.27 15.27
CA ALA A 20 0.66 12.89 15.58
C ALA A 20 0.18 11.84 14.55
N TYR A 21 -0.92 12.05 13.83
CA TYR A 21 -1.45 11.04 12.88
C TYR A 21 -2.26 11.67 11.73
N SER A 22 -1.73 12.68 11.03
CA SER A 22 -2.33 13.08 9.75
C SER A 22 -1.76 12.21 8.63
N ALA A 23 -2.61 11.43 7.97
CA ALA A 23 -2.32 10.96 6.63
C ALA A 23 -1.97 12.19 5.78
N SER A 24 -0.90 12.09 5.00
CA SER A 24 -0.38 13.11 4.10
C SER A 24 -1.49 13.88 3.36
N ALA A 25 -1.85 15.06 3.86
CA ALA A 25 -2.72 16.00 3.17
C ALA A 25 -1.83 17.00 2.41
N GLY A 26 -2.08 17.15 1.11
CA GLY A 26 -1.31 18.01 0.22
C GLY A 26 -1.26 19.48 0.67
N ALA A 27 -0.29 20.21 0.14
CA ALA A 27 0.19 21.52 0.59
C ALA A 27 -0.80 22.71 0.57
N ASN A 28 -2.12 22.49 0.42
CA ASN A 28 -3.12 23.55 0.27
C ASN A 28 -4.27 23.55 1.31
N VAL A 29 -4.17 22.80 2.41
CA VAL A 29 -5.19 22.86 3.48
C VAL A 29 -4.84 23.93 4.54
N ASN A 30 -5.66 24.98 4.57
CA ASN A 30 -5.54 26.13 5.48
C ASN A 30 -5.58 25.72 6.97
N ALA A 31 -4.60 26.18 7.75
CA ALA A 31 -4.38 25.81 9.16
C ALA A 31 -5.45 26.28 10.17
N ARG A 32 -6.46 27.06 9.74
CA ARG A 32 -7.49 27.65 10.63
C ARG A 32 -8.80 26.86 10.73
N SER A 33 -8.90 25.69 10.08
CA SER A 33 -10.09 24.82 10.12
C SER A 33 -9.72 23.35 10.33
N ARG A 34 -9.02 23.04 11.43
CA ARG A 34 -8.87 21.64 11.89
C ARG A 34 -9.98 21.33 12.91
N PRO A 35 -10.99 20.50 12.61
CA PRO A 35 -11.69 19.79 13.69
C PRO A 35 -10.65 18.89 14.37
N GLY A 36 -10.66 18.83 15.71
CA GLY A 36 -9.69 18.04 16.47
C GLY A 36 -9.55 16.64 15.89
N SER A 37 -8.33 16.18 15.63
CA SER A 37 -8.09 14.84 15.09
C SER A 37 -8.68 13.83 16.07
N PHE A 38 -9.73 13.12 15.67
CA PHE A 38 -10.32 12.03 16.46
C PHE A 38 -9.23 11.01 16.77
N ARG A 39 -8.95 10.77 18.06
CA ARG A 39 -7.90 9.84 18.52
C ARG A 39 -8.50 8.90 19.55
N ARG A 40 -8.67 7.65 19.14
CA ARG A 40 -9.26 6.61 19.97
C ARG A 40 -8.21 5.95 20.88
N LEU A 41 -8.51 5.85 22.16
CA LEU A 41 -7.71 5.06 23.10
C LEU A 41 -7.96 3.55 22.86
N PRO A 42 -6.92 2.73 22.61
CA PRO A 42 -7.06 1.28 22.45
C PRO A 42 -7.70 0.62 23.68
N PHE A 43 -8.41 -0.49 23.49
CA PHE A 43 -9.26 -1.05 24.56
C PHE A 43 -8.47 -1.56 25.77
N ASN A 44 -7.23 -2.01 25.56
CA ASN A 44 -6.34 -2.57 26.56
C ASN A 44 -5.57 -1.50 27.38
N PHE A 45 -5.94 -0.23 27.27
CA PHE A 45 -5.27 0.89 27.94
C PHE A 45 -6.14 1.54 29.02
N CYS A 46 -5.49 1.99 30.09
CA CYS A 46 -6.07 2.81 31.15
C CYS A 46 -6.30 4.24 30.65
N ALA A 47 -7.49 4.79 30.90
CA ALA A 47 -7.85 6.14 30.46
C ALA A 47 -7.10 7.25 31.20
N ALA A 48 -6.62 7.01 32.42
CA ALA A 48 -5.88 8.00 33.22
C ALA A 48 -4.37 8.00 32.91
N SER A 49 -3.73 6.84 32.77
CA SER A 49 -2.29 6.74 32.49
C SER A 49 -1.93 6.68 31.00
N LEU A 50 -2.92 6.40 30.13
CA LEU A 50 -2.71 6.16 28.70
C LEU A 50 -1.70 5.04 28.42
N GLN A 51 -1.63 4.05 29.31
CA GLN A 51 -0.76 2.88 29.22
C GLN A 51 -1.56 1.59 29.36
N PRO A 52 -1.01 0.43 28.92
CA PRO A 52 -1.66 -0.85 29.10
C PRO A 52 -1.96 -1.12 30.58
N PHE A 53 -3.20 -1.53 30.90
CA PHE A 53 -3.57 -1.83 32.27
C PHE A 53 -3.06 -3.20 32.71
N LYS A 54 -2.74 -3.35 34.00
CA LYS A 54 -2.46 -4.64 34.64
C LYS A 54 -3.69 -5.13 35.41
N ASN A 55 -4.26 -4.24 36.22
CA ASN A 55 -5.39 -4.51 37.11
C ASN A 55 -6.58 -3.62 36.70
N PRO A 56 -7.37 -4.03 35.69
CA PRO A 56 -8.44 -3.19 35.17
C PRO A 56 -9.62 -3.09 36.13
N VAL A 57 -10.07 -1.86 36.35
CA VAL A 57 -11.36 -1.50 36.96
C VAL A 57 -12.14 -0.63 36.00
N CYS A 58 -13.47 -0.63 36.11
CA CYS A 58 -14.31 0.29 35.37
C CYS A 58 -15.30 1.06 36.25
N THR A 59 -15.75 2.19 35.73
CA THR A 59 -16.94 2.89 36.23
C THR A 59 -18.21 2.29 35.65
N GLN A 60 -19.37 2.67 36.18
CA GLN A 60 -20.67 2.26 35.63
C GLN A 60 -20.87 2.73 34.18
N ASP A 61 -20.22 3.80 33.76
CA ASP A 61 -20.23 4.31 32.38
C ASP A 61 -19.35 3.49 31.41
N GLY A 62 -18.57 2.53 31.93
CA GLY A 62 -17.69 1.68 31.12
C GLY A 62 -16.30 2.27 30.83
N THR A 63 -15.89 3.33 31.53
CA THR A 63 -14.53 3.87 31.41
C THR A 63 -13.55 2.99 32.18
N ILE A 64 -12.45 2.57 31.55
CA ILE A 64 -11.48 1.62 32.12
C ILE A 64 -10.29 2.37 32.73
N PHE A 65 -9.93 2.00 33.94
CA PHE A 65 -8.76 2.47 34.67
C PHE A 65 -7.93 1.32 35.21
N ASP A 66 -6.69 1.60 35.58
CA ASP A 66 -5.91 0.71 36.45
C ASP A 66 -6.13 1.11 37.91
N VAL A 67 -6.31 0.12 38.80
CA VAL A 67 -6.57 0.32 40.24
C VAL A 67 -5.53 1.21 40.91
N GLU A 68 -4.25 1.02 40.57
CA GLU A 68 -3.16 1.77 41.20
C GLU A 68 -3.16 3.24 40.78
N VAL A 69 -3.48 3.48 39.50
CA VAL A 69 -3.51 4.83 38.93
C VAL A 69 -4.73 5.59 39.46
N ILE A 70 -5.91 4.98 39.39
CA ILE A 70 -7.15 5.66 39.80
C ILE A 70 -7.19 5.92 41.30
N SER A 71 -6.66 5.03 42.14
CA SER A 71 -6.61 5.27 43.59
C SER A 71 -5.80 6.52 43.92
N SER A 72 -4.61 6.66 43.32
CA SER A 72 -3.78 7.86 43.48
C SER A 72 -4.40 9.14 42.92
N TRP A 73 -5.27 9.03 41.91
CA TRP A 73 -6.04 10.15 41.36
C TRP A 73 -7.16 10.56 42.31
N LEU A 74 -7.92 9.59 42.83
CA LEU A 74 -9.03 9.81 43.75
C LEU A 74 -8.56 10.45 45.06
N ASP A 75 -7.39 10.06 45.58
CA ASP A 75 -6.79 10.65 46.77
C ASP A 75 -6.47 12.15 46.58
N LYS A 76 -6.18 12.58 45.34
CA LYS A 76 -5.81 13.98 45.01
C LYS A 76 -7.02 14.84 44.61
N HIS A 77 -7.90 14.32 43.75
CA HIS A 77 -8.92 15.11 43.07
C HIS A 77 -10.36 14.69 43.41
N GLY A 78 -10.59 13.47 43.91
CA GLY A 78 -11.94 12.96 44.24
C GLY A 78 -12.94 12.96 43.07
N THR A 79 -12.46 12.97 41.83
CA THR A 79 -13.26 13.09 40.60
C THR A 79 -12.78 12.12 39.52
N ASN A 80 -13.63 11.83 38.55
CA ASN A 80 -13.30 11.01 37.38
C ASN A 80 -12.42 11.83 36.41
N PRO A 81 -11.23 11.36 36.03
CA PRO A 81 -10.32 12.09 35.14
C PRO A 81 -10.90 12.34 33.74
N VAL A 82 -11.82 11.51 33.25
CA VAL A 82 -12.36 11.62 31.89
C VAL A 82 -13.52 12.62 31.83
N ASN A 83 -14.54 12.42 32.68
CA ASN A 83 -15.77 13.23 32.65
C ASN A 83 -15.73 14.42 33.64
N GLY A 84 -14.94 14.32 34.71
CA GLY A 84 -14.92 15.30 35.79
C GLY A 84 -16.01 15.11 36.85
N ASP A 85 -16.84 14.08 36.74
CA ASP A 85 -17.87 13.75 37.72
C ASP A 85 -17.26 13.28 39.04
N ARG A 86 -18.00 13.41 40.15
CA ARG A 86 -17.56 12.89 41.44
C ARG A 86 -17.54 11.36 41.40
N LEU A 87 -16.43 10.75 41.78
CA LEU A 87 -16.24 9.30 41.77
C LEU A 87 -15.61 8.86 43.09
N ASP A 88 -16.22 7.91 43.80
CA ASP A 88 -15.64 7.32 45.01
C ASP A 88 -15.05 5.93 44.71
N ALA A 89 -14.08 5.48 45.51
CA ALA A 89 -13.43 4.18 45.31
C ALA A 89 -14.39 2.99 45.40
N LYS A 90 -15.56 3.17 46.03
CA LYS A 90 -16.60 2.14 46.15
C LYS A 90 -17.38 1.92 44.86
N ASP A 91 -17.39 2.89 43.97
CA ASP A 91 -18.13 2.83 42.70
C ASP A 91 -17.33 2.15 41.59
N LEU A 92 -16.07 1.81 41.88
CA LEU A 92 -15.18 1.10 40.97
C LEU A 92 -15.49 -0.41 40.96
N ILE A 93 -15.64 -0.97 39.77
CA ILE A 93 -15.96 -2.37 39.55
C ILE A 93 -14.72 -3.06 38.98
N LYS A 94 -14.28 -4.16 39.60
CA LYS A 94 -13.13 -4.93 39.14
C LYS A 94 -13.47 -5.73 37.88
N LEU A 95 -12.68 -5.60 36.82
CA LEU A 95 -12.87 -6.35 35.57
C LEU A 95 -12.06 -7.65 35.55
N ASN A 96 -12.71 -8.76 35.25
CA ASN A 96 -12.08 -10.06 35.04
C ASN A 96 -12.00 -10.36 33.54
N PHE A 97 -10.80 -10.27 32.97
CA PHE A 97 -10.54 -10.67 31.59
C PHE A 97 -9.98 -12.10 31.51
N ALA A 98 -10.51 -12.90 30.59
CA ALA A 98 -9.91 -14.18 30.24
C ALA A 98 -8.74 -13.98 29.27
N ARG A 99 -7.74 -14.87 29.34
CA ARG A 99 -6.54 -14.86 28.49
C ARG A 99 -6.27 -16.24 27.96
N ASN A 100 -5.71 -16.32 26.75
CA ASN A 100 -5.28 -17.59 26.17
C ASN A 100 -4.14 -18.20 27.00
N ALA A 101 -4.31 -19.46 27.40
CA ALA A 101 -3.28 -20.22 28.10
C ALA A 101 -2.43 -21.01 27.08
N GLU A 102 -1.48 -20.35 26.42
CA GLU A 102 -0.26 -20.97 25.85
C GLU A 102 0.61 -19.93 25.09
N THR A 103 1.67 -19.47 25.75
CA THR A 103 2.99 -19.36 25.11
C THR A 103 3.98 -19.89 26.12
N ASP A 104 4.52 -21.06 25.78
CA ASP A 104 5.66 -21.77 26.37
C ASP A 104 6.54 -20.88 27.26
N SER A 105 6.79 -21.30 28.50
CA SER A 105 7.61 -20.64 29.52
C SER A 105 9.12 -20.56 29.17
N ARG A 106 9.46 -20.63 27.87
CA ARG A 106 10.81 -20.64 27.30
C ARG A 106 11.22 -19.31 26.65
N THR A 107 10.34 -18.31 26.58
CA THR A 107 10.69 -16.95 26.14
C THR A 107 10.60 -15.97 27.31
N PRO A 108 11.74 -15.50 27.85
CA PRO A 108 11.73 -14.52 28.92
C PRO A 108 11.45 -13.13 28.33
N GLY A 109 10.25 -12.61 28.62
CA GLY A 109 9.83 -11.25 28.28
C GLY A 109 8.34 -11.19 27.93
N PHE A 110 7.51 -10.75 28.89
CA PHE A 110 6.07 -10.47 28.75
C PHE A 110 5.12 -11.68 28.67
N GLY A 111 5.11 -12.48 29.74
CA GLY A 111 4.22 -13.64 29.91
C GLY A 111 2.78 -13.28 30.30
N GLN A 112 1.97 -12.84 29.33
CA GLN A 112 0.52 -12.78 29.52
C GLN A 112 -0.16 -12.84 28.14
N GLY A 113 -0.81 -13.96 27.81
CA GLY A 113 -1.44 -14.19 26.50
C GLY A 113 -2.54 -13.18 26.14
N ASP A 114 -2.97 -13.22 24.87
CA ASP A 114 -3.99 -12.32 24.33
C ASP A 114 -5.31 -12.36 25.12
N LEU A 115 -5.97 -11.21 25.26
CA LEU A 115 -7.28 -11.09 25.90
C LEU A 115 -8.35 -11.70 25.01
N ILE A 116 -9.14 -12.62 25.56
CA ILE A 116 -10.15 -13.38 24.82
C ILE A 116 -11.51 -13.36 25.49
N ASP A 117 -12.54 -13.63 24.69
CA ASP A 117 -13.86 -14.00 25.19
C ASP A 117 -13.80 -15.41 25.80
N PRO A 118 -14.16 -15.59 27.08
CA PRO A 118 -14.02 -16.88 27.77
C PRO A 118 -14.87 -18.02 27.19
N VAL A 119 -15.96 -17.70 26.49
CA VAL A 119 -16.90 -18.71 25.97
C VAL A 119 -16.55 -19.09 24.53
N THR A 120 -16.29 -18.09 23.67
CA THR A 120 -16.02 -18.33 22.24
C THR A 120 -14.53 -18.43 21.92
N PHE A 121 -13.65 -18.15 22.89
CA PHE A 121 -12.18 -18.05 22.72
C PHE A 121 -11.75 -17.05 21.64
N LYS A 122 -12.64 -16.14 21.24
CA LYS A 122 -12.36 -15.11 20.25
C LYS A 122 -11.47 -14.03 20.87
N VAL A 123 -10.38 -13.69 20.19
CA VAL A 123 -9.47 -12.62 20.60
C VAL A 123 -10.15 -11.25 20.49
N PHE A 124 -10.05 -10.45 21.55
CA PHE A 124 -10.53 -9.08 21.56
C PHE A 124 -9.62 -8.18 20.71
N THR A 125 -10.24 -7.26 19.96
CA THR A 125 -9.54 -6.29 19.11
C THR A 125 -10.14 -4.91 19.30
N ASP A 126 -9.52 -3.87 18.74
CA ASP A 126 -10.09 -2.52 18.76
C ASP A 126 -11.45 -2.41 18.02
N ASN A 127 -11.86 -3.44 17.27
CA ASN A 127 -13.14 -3.46 16.55
C ASN A 127 -14.16 -4.41 17.18
N THR A 128 -13.83 -5.10 18.27
CA THR A 128 -14.82 -5.93 18.98
C THR A 128 -15.70 -5.09 19.88
N HIS A 129 -17.00 -5.39 19.89
CA HIS A 129 -17.92 -4.86 20.88
C HIS A 129 -17.73 -5.67 22.18
N ILE A 130 -17.19 -5.03 23.21
CA ILE A 130 -16.84 -5.65 24.50
C ILE A 130 -17.81 -5.15 25.57
N VAL A 131 -18.36 -6.09 26.32
CA VAL A 131 -19.26 -5.82 27.44
C VAL A 131 -18.79 -6.54 28.70
N ALA A 132 -19.13 -6.00 29.86
CA ALA A 132 -18.89 -6.61 31.15
C ALA A 132 -20.22 -6.82 31.88
N ILE A 133 -20.42 -8.00 32.45
CA ILE A 133 -21.59 -8.31 33.26
C ILE A 133 -21.22 -8.10 34.73
N ARG A 134 -21.87 -7.14 35.38
CA ARG A 134 -21.59 -6.73 36.76
C ARG A 134 -22.26 -7.66 37.78
N HIS A 135 -21.47 -8.11 38.75
CA HIS A 135 -21.89 -8.86 39.94
C HIS A 135 -21.38 -8.15 41.20
N GLY A 136 -22.09 -7.11 41.63
CA GLY A 136 -21.69 -6.27 42.77
C GLY A 136 -20.38 -5.54 42.48
N ASN A 137 -19.28 -5.99 43.10
CA ASN A 137 -17.97 -5.31 43.06
C ASN A 137 -17.03 -5.80 41.95
N TYR A 138 -17.42 -6.83 41.20
CA TYR A 138 -16.63 -7.33 40.08
C TYR A 138 -17.52 -7.55 38.86
N ALA A 139 -16.92 -7.65 37.68
CA ALA A 139 -17.61 -7.93 36.44
C ALA A 139 -16.78 -8.85 35.54
N ASN A 140 -17.45 -9.79 34.89
CA ASN A 140 -16.84 -10.71 33.93
C ASN A 140 -16.98 -10.14 32.52
N VAL A 141 -15.90 -10.16 31.73
CA VAL A 141 -15.84 -9.52 30.42
C VAL A 141 -16.11 -10.53 29.30
N PHE A 142 -17.00 -10.16 28.38
CA PHE A 142 -17.45 -10.98 27.25
C PHE A 142 -17.50 -10.17 25.95
N ALA A 143 -17.50 -10.88 24.83
CA ALA A 143 -17.92 -10.27 23.56
C ALA A 143 -19.44 -10.05 23.55
N TRP A 144 -19.91 -8.91 23.05
CA TRP A 144 -21.35 -8.63 22.95
C TRP A 144 -22.10 -9.69 22.14
N ASP A 145 -21.50 -10.19 21.05
CA ASP A 145 -22.10 -11.23 20.21
C ASP A 145 -22.41 -12.52 21.00
N THR A 146 -21.57 -12.85 21.99
CA THR A 146 -21.75 -14.00 22.88
C THR A 146 -22.92 -13.77 23.83
N VAL A 147 -22.95 -12.63 24.53
CA VAL A 147 -24.02 -12.27 25.47
C VAL A 147 -25.36 -12.10 24.73
N GLU A 148 -25.35 -11.51 23.53
CA GLU A 148 -26.55 -11.32 22.73
C GLU A 148 -27.18 -12.66 22.33
N ARG A 149 -26.37 -13.63 21.88
CA ARG A 149 -26.86 -14.95 21.45
C ARG A 149 -27.29 -15.82 22.62
N MET A 150 -26.45 -15.93 23.64
CA MET A 150 -26.59 -16.92 24.70
C MET A 150 -27.48 -16.43 25.85
N ASN A 151 -27.53 -15.13 26.12
CA ASN A 151 -28.31 -14.56 27.21
C ASN A 151 -29.55 -13.83 26.68
N VAL A 152 -29.37 -12.82 25.83
CA VAL A 152 -30.47 -11.92 25.42
C VAL A 152 -31.48 -12.64 24.53
N LYS A 153 -31.03 -13.28 23.45
CA LYS A 153 -31.90 -14.01 22.50
C LYS A 153 -32.50 -15.26 23.11
N ALA A 154 -31.74 -15.98 23.94
CA ALA A 154 -32.22 -17.16 24.64
C ALA A 154 -33.10 -16.84 25.87
N LYS A 155 -33.21 -15.56 26.27
CA LYS A 155 -33.87 -15.10 27.51
C LYS A 155 -33.30 -15.77 28.78
N ASN A 156 -32.02 -16.10 28.76
CA ASN A 156 -31.30 -16.69 29.89
C ASN A 156 -30.48 -15.61 30.61
N TRP A 157 -30.97 -15.12 31.75
CA TRP A 157 -30.36 -14.04 32.51
C TRP A 157 -29.41 -14.54 33.61
N ARG A 158 -28.56 -15.50 33.26
CA ARG A 158 -27.51 -16.06 34.13
C ARG A 158 -26.14 -15.88 33.48
N ASP A 159 -25.15 -15.42 34.24
CA ASP A 159 -23.78 -15.24 33.74
C ASP A 159 -23.21 -16.55 33.22
N LEU A 160 -22.48 -16.50 32.09
CA LEU A 160 -21.98 -17.69 31.40
C LEU A 160 -20.77 -18.35 32.10
N LEU A 161 -20.15 -17.67 33.07
CA LEU A 161 -19.03 -18.20 33.85
C LEU A 161 -19.47 -18.62 35.26
N ASP A 162 -20.19 -17.75 35.97
CA ASP A 162 -20.50 -17.92 37.39
C ASP A 162 -21.94 -18.37 37.67
N ASP A 163 -22.80 -18.53 36.65
CA ASP A 163 -24.24 -18.87 36.75
C ASP A 163 -25.10 -17.93 37.63
N LYS A 164 -24.54 -16.78 38.02
CA LYS A 164 -25.22 -15.74 38.81
C LYS A 164 -26.27 -15.01 37.99
N GLU A 165 -27.41 -14.75 38.60
CA GLU A 165 -28.50 -14.00 37.97
C GLU A 165 -28.12 -12.53 37.82
N PHE A 166 -28.38 -11.95 36.65
CA PHE A 166 -28.11 -10.54 36.37
C PHE A 166 -29.25 -9.91 35.58
N THR A 167 -29.38 -8.59 35.67
CA THR A 167 -30.39 -7.85 34.90
C THR A 167 -29.77 -7.14 33.70
N LYS A 168 -30.59 -6.67 32.77
CA LYS A 168 -30.10 -5.88 31.62
C LYS A 168 -29.34 -4.60 32.05
N ALA A 169 -29.64 -4.05 33.23
CA ALA A 169 -28.96 -2.87 33.77
C ALA A 169 -27.54 -3.16 34.27
N ASP A 170 -27.21 -4.44 34.50
CA ASP A 170 -25.89 -4.87 34.95
C ASP A 170 -24.90 -5.10 33.80
N ILE A 171 -25.36 -4.95 32.55
CA ILE A 171 -24.51 -5.03 31.36
C ILE A 171 -23.86 -3.66 31.13
N ILE A 172 -22.55 -3.59 31.33
CA ILE A 172 -21.74 -2.40 31.12
C ILE A 172 -21.04 -2.53 29.77
N THR A 173 -21.16 -1.51 28.92
CA THR A 173 -20.48 -1.50 27.62
C THR A 173 -19.10 -0.86 27.77
N LEU A 174 -18.04 -1.64 27.60
CA LEU A 174 -16.65 -1.15 27.72
C LEU A 174 -16.13 -0.55 26.41
N GLN A 175 -16.61 -1.09 25.29
CA GLN A 175 -16.18 -0.69 23.96
C GLN A 175 -17.26 -1.02 22.95
N ASP A 176 -17.73 0.01 22.22
CA ASP A 176 -18.61 -0.16 21.08
C ASP A 176 -17.89 0.36 19.82
N PRO A 177 -17.71 -0.47 18.77
CA PRO A 177 -17.15 0.00 17.51
C PRO A 177 -18.07 0.98 16.77
N GLN A 178 -19.38 0.98 17.04
CA GLN A 178 -20.34 1.90 16.40
C GLN A 178 -20.37 3.26 17.09
N ASN A 179 -20.13 3.31 18.40
CA ASN A 179 -20.08 4.53 19.19
C ASN A 179 -18.67 4.79 19.74
N ALA A 180 -17.80 5.34 18.89
CA ALA A 180 -16.40 5.55 19.23
C ALA A 180 -16.13 6.84 20.03
N VAL A 181 -17.19 7.60 20.36
CA VAL A 181 -17.11 8.93 21.01
C VAL A 181 -16.57 8.84 22.44
N SER A 182 -16.98 7.82 23.20
CA SER A 182 -16.63 7.66 24.63
C SER A 182 -15.15 7.43 24.91
N ARG A 183 -14.36 7.07 23.89
CA ARG A 183 -12.91 6.81 24.02
C ARG A 183 -12.06 7.78 23.21
N ASP A 184 -12.65 8.90 22.78
CA ASP A 184 -11.90 9.96 22.10
C ASP A 184 -11.10 10.78 23.11
N LEU A 185 -9.79 10.82 22.92
CA LEU A 185 -8.85 11.52 23.79
C LEU A 185 -9.08 13.03 23.79
N SER A 186 -9.68 13.57 22.72
CA SER A 186 -10.04 14.98 22.65
C SER A 186 -11.06 15.39 23.72
N GLN A 187 -11.79 14.43 24.30
CA GLN A 187 -12.84 14.68 25.29
C GLN A 187 -12.32 14.61 26.72
N PHE A 188 -11.15 14.01 26.96
CA PHE A 188 -10.64 13.74 28.29
C PHE A 188 -10.31 15.05 29.02
N LYS A 189 -10.98 15.27 30.15
CA LYS A 189 -10.89 16.52 30.90
C LYS A 189 -9.47 16.81 31.40
N PHE A 190 -8.78 15.81 31.97
CA PHE A 190 -7.42 15.99 32.46
C PHE A 190 -6.42 16.41 31.36
N LEU A 191 -6.62 15.95 30.11
CA LEU A 191 -5.81 16.39 28.96
C LEU A 191 -6.10 17.84 28.56
N LYS A 192 -7.35 18.30 28.69
CA LYS A 192 -7.74 19.69 28.41
C LYS A 192 -7.23 20.65 29.48
N ASP A 193 -7.25 20.20 30.72
CA ASP A 193 -6.82 20.98 31.89
C ASP A 193 -5.28 21.03 32.00
N GLY A 194 -4.56 20.26 31.17
CA GLY A 194 -3.10 20.26 31.08
C GLY A 194 -2.42 19.49 32.22
N GLU A 195 -3.18 18.66 32.94
CA GLU A 195 -2.65 17.80 34.01
C GLU A 195 -1.95 16.58 33.40
N GLU A 196 -0.78 16.23 33.93
CA GLU A 196 -0.02 15.08 33.44
C GLU A 196 -0.73 13.76 33.82
N ALA A 197 -0.72 12.79 32.89
CA ALA A 197 -1.17 11.43 33.14
C ALA A 197 -0.43 10.82 34.35
N ILE A 198 -1.17 10.41 35.38
CA ILE A 198 -0.58 9.81 36.58
C ILE A 198 -0.01 8.44 36.24
N LEU A 199 1.26 8.21 36.60
CA LEU A 199 2.01 6.98 36.36
C LEU A 199 2.06 6.13 37.64
N THR A 200 2.19 4.80 37.49
CA THR A 200 2.50 3.95 38.65
C THR A 200 3.98 4.09 39.06
N LYS A 201 4.30 3.72 40.31
CA LYS A 201 5.67 3.82 40.84
C LYS A 201 6.69 3.03 40.00
N GLU A 202 6.32 1.84 39.55
CA GLU A 202 7.15 1.01 38.65
C GLU A 202 7.37 1.72 37.29
N GLN A 203 6.34 2.37 36.75
CA GLN A 203 6.42 3.08 35.47
C GLN A 203 7.21 4.39 35.58
N GLU A 204 7.20 5.04 36.73
CA GLU A 204 8.07 6.17 37.05
C GLU A 204 9.55 5.75 37.15
N GLU A 205 9.82 4.57 37.71
CA GLU A 205 11.16 3.99 37.83
C GLU A 205 11.73 3.58 36.46
N GLU A 206 10.96 2.88 35.62
CA GLU A 206 11.37 2.58 34.23
C GLU A 206 11.63 3.86 33.41
N ARG A 207 10.86 4.92 33.66
CA ARG A 207 11.06 6.25 33.03
C ARG A 207 12.34 6.94 33.52
N LYS A 208 12.74 6.72 34.78
CA LYS A 208 14.00 7.22 35.35
C LYS A 208 15.20 6.41 34.83
N GLU A 209 15.08 5.09 34.71
CA GLU A 209 16.14 4.22 34.17
C GLU A 209 16.35 4.43 32.65
N GLY A 210 15.29 4.75 31.91
CA GLY A 210 15.37 5.11 30.48
C GLY A 210 16.00 6.47 30.18
N ASN A 211 16.35 7.27 31.20
CA ASN A 211 17.10 8.52 31.05
C ASN A 211 18.51 8.33 31.62
N VAL A 212 19.44 8.01 30.70
CA VAL A 212 20.91 8.17 30.79
C VAL A 212 21.47 8.43 32.19
N ASN A 213 22.22 7.46 32.72
CA ASN A 213 22.96 7.59 33.96
C ASN A 213 23.94 8.78 33.89
N ILE A 214 23.54 9.90 34.49
CA ILE A 214 24.18 11.22 34.35
C ILE A 214 25.58 11.23 34.98
N ASN A 215 25.83 10.31 35.93
CA ASN A 215 27.12 10.17 36.60
C ASN A 215 28.18 9.43 35.76
N ALA A 216 27.80 8.81 34.63
CA ALA A 216 28.72 8.07 33.76
C ALA A 216 29.29 8.90 32.60
N LEU A 217 28.82 10.14 32.39
CA LEU A 217 29.23 10.97 31.27
C LEU A 217 29.81 12.29 31.80
N GLY A 218 31.14 12.35 31.97
CA GLY A 218 31.85 13.52 32.52
C GLY A 218 31.66 14.83 31.73
N ARG A 219 32.75 15.41 31.19
CA ARG A 219 32.74 16.78 30.62
C ARG A 219 31.81 17.03 29.40
N ILE A 220 31.12 16.01 28.91
CA ILE A 220 30.14 16.11 27.81
C ILE A 220 28.73 16.41 28.36
N GLY A 221 28.40 16.00 29.59
CA GLY A 221 27.11 16.26 30.23
C GLY A 221 26.81 17.76 30.40
N ASP A 222 27.83 18.55 30.78
CA ASP A 222 27.71 20.00 30.95
C ASP A 222 27.38 20.76 29.66
N LYS A 223 27.90 20.29 28.52
CA LYS A 223 27.61 20.90 27.21
C LYS A 223 26.18 20.62 26.77
N VAL A 224 25.67 19.42 27.07
CA VAL A 224 24.28 19.04 26.75
C VAL A 224 23.29 19.77 27.66
N LEU A 225 23.63 19.98 28.93
CA LEU A 225 22.84 20.78 29.88
C LEU A 225 22.78 22.26 29.48
N ARG A 226 23.91 22.86 29.09
CA ARG A 226 23.94 24.25 28.57
C ARG A 226 23.18 24.39 27.26
N ALA A 227 23.27 23.41 26.38
CA ALA A 227 22.51 23.42 25.12
C ALA A 227 21.00 23.34 25.36
N LYS A 228 20.57 22.53 26.34
CA LYS A 228 19.15 22.44 26.71
C LYS A 228 18.65 23.73 27.37
N GLN A 229 19.40 24.31 28.30
CA GLN A 229 19.05 25.61 28.91
C GLN A 229 18.96 26.74 27.89
N ALA A 230 19.88 26.81 26.93
CA ALA A 230 19.86 27.83 25.88
C ALA A 230 18.64 27.69 24.95
N VAL A 231 18.21 26.45 24.65
CA VAL A 231 17.02 26.19 23.83
C VAL A 231 15.74 26.53 24.59
N GLU A 232 15.71 26.29 25.90
CA GLU A 232 14.56 26.59 26.77
C GLU A 232 14.40 28.10 27.00
N GLU A 233 15.52 28.83 27.15
CA GLU A 233 15.54 30.29 27.22
C GLU A 233 15.13 30.94 25.89
N ALA A 234 15.54 30.35 24.75
CA ALA A 234 15.11 30.78 23.43
C ALA A 234 13.62 30.53 23.15
N ARG A 235 13.02 29.52 23.81
CA ARG A 235 11.58 29.26 23.75
C ARG A 235 10.79 30.23 24.63
N LYS A 236 11.25 30.50 25.87
CA LYS A 236 10.65 31.55 26.73
C LYS A 236 10.66 32.93 26.09
N LYS A 237 11.76 33.31 25.42
CA LYS A 237 11.85 34.58 24.68
C LYS A 237 10.93 34.66 23.45
N ARG A 238 10.47 33.52 22.92
CA ARG A 238 9.42 33.47 21.88
C ARG A 238 8.02 33.59 22.46
N ASP A 239 7.79 33.03 23.64
CA ASP A 239 6.48 33.01 24.29
C ASP A 239 6.15 34.35 24.98
N GLU A 240 7.16 35.16 25.35
CA GLU A 240 6.98 36.48 26.00
C GLU A 240 6.65 37.66 25.05
N GLY A 241 6.41 37.40 23.75
CA GLY A 241 5.70 38.33 22.86
C GLY A 241 6.08 39.82 22.95
N PHE A 242 7.31 40.20 22.57
CA PHE A 242 7.68 41.60 22.38
C PHE A 242 7.58 41.96 20.88
N ASP A 243 6.47 42.58 20.52
CA ASP A 243 6.20 43.17 19.21
C ASP A 243 7.09 44.41 19.01
N VAL A 244 8.02 44.37 18.06
CA VAL A 244 8.83 45.55 17.69
C VAL A 244 8.91 45.68 16.18
N ASN A 245 7.80 46.11 15.60
CA ASN A 245 7.85 46.83 14.35
C ASN A 245 8.00 48.34 14.65
N ARG A 246 9.23 48.80 14.92
CA ARG A 246 9.72 50.18 14.68
C ARG A 246 11.20 50.31 15.05
N SER A 247 12.09 50.16 14.08
CA SER A 247 13.08 51.19 13.75
C SER A 247 13.80 50.83 12.45
N SER A 248 13.86 51.83 11.59
CA SER A 248 14.47 51.87 10.27
C SER A 248 15.96 51.58 10.30
N ALA A 249 16.41 50.56 9.57
CA ALA A 249 17.76 50.56 8.98
C ALA A 249 17.78 49.69 7.71
N VAL A 250 18.08 50.37 6.61
CA VAL A 250 18.26 49.84 5.26
C VAL A 250 19.41 48.83 5.23
N VAL A 251 19.14 47.58 4.83
CA VAL A 251 20.15 46.68 4.24
C VAL A 251 19.51 45.88 3.09
N LYS A 252 20.17 45.93 1.94
CA LYS A 252 19.80 45.34 0.63
C LYS A 252 19.44 43.84 0.70
N PRO A 253 18.58 43.32 -0.20
CA PRO A 253 18.31 41.89 -0.29
C PRO A 253 19.49 41.19 -0.99
N GLY A 254 20.49 40.78 -0.20
CA GLY A 254 21.41 39.73 -0.60
C GLY A 254 20.67 38.40 -0.56
N SER A 255 20.77 37.62 -1.63
CA SER A 255 20.24 36.28 -1.81
C SER A 255 20.27 35.46 -0.51
N ALA A 256 19.09 35.22 0.06
CA ALA A 256 18.91 34.19 1.07
C ALA A 256 19.15 32.85 0.41
N VAL A 257 20.39 32.35 0.47
CA VAL A 257 20.66 30.93 0.31
C VAL A 257 19.91 30.25 1.44
N GLN A 258 18.71 29.75 1.14
CA GLN A 258 18.04 28.77 1.98
C GLN A 258 19.04 27.63 2.16
N ARG A 259 19.59 27.50 3.37
CA ARG A 259 20.28 26.28 3.74
C ARG A 259 19.23 25.18 3.71
N LYS A 260 19.17 24.47 2.57
CA LYS A 260 18.48 23.18 2.45
C LYS A 260 18.94 22.35 3.65
N SER A 261 18.00 21.94 4.49
CA SER A 261 18.25 21.00 5.57
C SER A 261 19.01 19.80 5.01
N MET A 262 20.15 19.43 5.60
CA MET A 262 21.01 18.33 5.14
C MET A 262 20.39 16.93 5.31
N ILE A 263 19.08 16.84 5.51
CA ILE A 263 18.32 15.60 5.48
C ILE A 263 17.32 15.80 4.35
N MET A 264 17.79 15.61 3.12
CA MET A 264 16.87 15.32 2.04
C MET A 264 16.46 13.87 2.22
N ASP A 265 15.19 13.62 2.58
CA ASP A 265 14.61 12.30 2.36
C ASP A 265 14.75 12.00 0.87
N LYS A 266 15.73 11.17 0.51
CA LYS A 266 15.88 10.71 -0.86
C LYS A 266 14.57 10.04 -1.25
N LYS A 267 13.88 10.58 -2.26
CA LYS A 267 12.66 9.96 -2.80
C LYS A 267 12.98 8.51 -3.13
N ILE A 268 12.18 7.59 -2.60
CA ILE A 268 12.34 6.17 -2.87
C ILE A 268 12.12 5.96 -4.36
N PRO A 269 13.10 5.42 -5.10
CA PRO A 269 12.98 5.21 -6.54
C PRO A 269 11.94 4.11 -6.82
N ALA A 270 11.27 4.19 -7.97
CA ALA A 270 10.16 3.29 -8.31
C ALA A 270 10.56 1.80 -8.34
N ASN A 271 11.83 1.52 -8.65
CA ASN A 271 12.45 0.20 -8.65
C ASN A 271 13.08 -0.22 -7.31
N ALA A 272 12.72 0.43 -6.20
CA ALA A 272 13.20 0.03 -4.88
C ALA A 272 12.60 -1.33 -4.45
N ALA A 273 13.47 -2.28 -4.12
CA ALA A 273 13.11 -3.57 -3.56
C ALA A 273 12.59 -3.42 -2.11
N VAL A 274 11.94 -4.47 -1.62
CA VAL A 274 11.44 -4.55 -0.23
C VAL A 274 12.59 -4.70 0.77
N TYR A 275 13.71 -5.28 0.34
CA TYR A 275 14.91 -5.48 1.15
C TYR A 275 15.95 -4.37 0.95
N THR A 276 16.80 -4.17 1.96
CA THR A 276 17.90 -3.20 1.91
C THR A 276 19.12 -3.76 1.18
N THR A 277 20.00 -2.88 0.71
CA THR A 277 21.27 -3.28 0.08
C THR A 277 22.22 -4.06 1.01
N GLY A 278 21.94 -4.06 2.32
CA GLY A 278 22.82 -4.66 3.32
C GLY A 278 24.12 -3.89 3.56
N ARG A 279 24.41 -2.79 2.83
CA ARG A 279 25.66 -2.02 2.94
C ARG A 279 25.87 -1.43 4.33
N ALA A 280 24.82 -0.88 4.95
CA ALA A 280 24.91 -0.37 6.32
C ALA A 280 25.33 -1.46 7.31
N ALA A 281 24.69 -2.64 7.25
CA ALA A 281 25.01 -3.79 8.10
C ALA A 281 26.42 -4.35 7.79
N ALA A 282 26.79 -4.45 6.51
CA ALA A 282 28.12 -4.91 6.09
C ALA A 282 29.22 -3.94 6.51
N SER A 283 28.96 -2.63 6.47
CA SER A 283 29.91 -1.61 6.93
C SER A 283 30.07 -1.58 8.45
N PHE A 284 29.07 -2.05 9.19
CA PHE A 284 29.14 -2.20 10.64
C PHE A 284 30.00 -3.40 11.05
N THR A 285 30.00 -4.46 10.24
CA THR A 285 30.69 -5.72 10.55
C THR A 285 32.04 -5.89 9.84
N SER A 286 32.33 -5.09 8.82
CA SER A 286 33.57 -5.16 8.04
C SER A 286 34.44 -3.92 8.24
N THR A 287 35.71 -4.14 8.56
CA THR A 287 36.71 -3.07 8.69
C THR A 287 37.21 -2.53 7.34
N GLY A 288 36.87 -3.20 6.22
CA GLY A 288 37.27 -2.81 4.87
C GLY A 288 36.24 -1.98 4.11
N LEU A 289 35.06 -1.73 4.69
CA LEU A 289 33.97 -0.97 4.09
C LEU A 289 33.83 0.38 4.79
N THR A 290 33.53 1.44 4.01
CA THR A 290 33.25 2.75 4.58
C THR A 290 31.96 2.68 5.42
N PRO A 291 31.92 3.23 6.64
CA PRO A 291 30.75 3.17 7.51
C PRO A 291 29.58 3.94 6.88
N GLU A 292 28.49 3.23 6.59
CA GLU A 292 27.26 3.76 6.03
C GLU A 292 26.16 3.75 7.10
N THR A 293 25.58 4.92 7.41
CA THR A 293 24.57 5.05 8.47
C THR A 293 23.14 4.96 7.95
N SER A 294 22.93 4.95 6.63
CA SER A 294 21.60 4.91 6.02
C SER A 294 21.31 3.57 5.35
N GLY A 295 20.14 2.99 5.67
CA GLY A 295 19.65 1.76 5.06
C GLY A 295 19.00 2.03 3.71
N GLU A 296 19.78 2.17 2.64
CA GLU A 296 19.23 2.30 1.29
C GLU A 296 18.58 0.98 0.83
N ARG A 297 17.36 1.08 0.29
CA ARG A 297 16.67 -0.06 -0.36
C ARG A 297 17.47 -0.51 -1.57
N ALA A 298 17.57 -1.82 -1.78
CA ALA A 298 18.21 -2.34 -2.97
C ALA A 298 17.43 -1.90 -4.22
N LEU A 299 18.13 -1.53 -5.29
CA LEU A 299 17.49 -1.31 -6.58
C LEU A 299 17.30 -2.67 -7.24
N LEU A 300 16.06 -2.97 -7.61
CA LEU A 300 15.74 -4.17 -8.36
C LEU A 300 16.29 -4.01 -9.78
N THR A 301 16.84 -5.09 -10.34
CA THR A 301 17.27 -5.08 -11.74
C THR A 301 16.06 -4.85 -12.66
N ASP A 302 16.28 -4.28 -13.84
CA ASP A 302 15.18 -4.00 -14.77
C ASP A 302 14.40 -5.26 -15.13
N GLU A 303 15.09 -6.40 -15.26
CA GLU A 303 14.46 -7.70 -15.51
C GLU A 303 13.59 -8.16 -14.34
N GLU A 304 14.12 -8.17 -13.11
CA GLU A 304 13.35 -8.56 -11.93
C GLU A 304 12.19 -7.60 -11.66
N TYR A 305 12.36 -6.32 -11.99
CA TYR A 305 11.30 -5.31 -11.86
C TYR A 305 10.14 -5.57 -12.81
N MET A 306 10.43 -5.93 -14.05
CA MET A 306 9.42 -6.28 -15.05
C MET A 306 8.74 -7.62 -14.75
N LEU A 307 9.50 -8.56 -14.19
CA LEU A 307 9.04 -9.92 -13.92
C LEU A 307 8.21 -10.06 -12.63
N ASN A 308 7.90 -8.94 -11.96
CA ASN A 308 6.98 -8.96 -10.84
C ASN A 308 5.52 -8.97 -11.31
N PRO A 309 4.63 -9.77 -10.67
CA PRO A 309 3.21 -9.80 -11.02
C PRO A 309 2.55 -8.41 -10.98
N LYS A 310 1.54 -8.22 -11.82
CA LYS A 310 0.68 -7.03 -11.98
C LYS A 310 1.35 -5.78 -12.56
N ARG A 311 2.62 -5.87 -12.98
CA ARG A 311 3.35 -4.74 -13.59
C ARG A 311 3.01 -4.58 -15.08
N VAL A 312 3.12 -5.66 -15.84
CA VAL A 312 2.83 -5.66 -17.28
C VAL A 312 1.37 -6.07 -17.48
N LYS A 313 0.51 -5.09 -17.80
CA LYS A 313 -0.93 -5.31 -18.04
C LYS A 313 -1.27 -5.59 -19.50
N ILE A 314 -0.34 -5.32 -20.40
CA ILE A 314 -0.50 -5.54 -21.83
C ILE A 314 -0.53 -7.05 -22.06
N LYS A 315 -1.51 -7.56 -22.79
CA LYS A 315 -1.60 -8.99 -23.11
C LYS A 315 -0.65 -9.34 -24.26
N GLY A 316 -0.07 -10.53 -24.23
CA GLY A 316 0.76 -11.02 -25.34
C GLY A 316 -0.02 -11.91 -26.31
N TYR A 317 0.44 -12.01 -27.55
CA TYR A 317 -0.13 -12.94 -28.54
C TYR A 317 0.97 -13.72 -29.25
N ALA A 318 0.80 -15.04 -29.34
CA ALA A 318 1.70 -15.93 -30.05
C ALA A 318 0.92 -16.93 -30.92
N ARG A 319 1.48 -17.31 -32.06
CA ARG A 319 0.99 -18.38 -32.93
C ARG A 319 1.94 -19.55 -32.88
N ILE A 320 1.41 -20.72 -32.56
CA ILE A 320 2.11 -22.00 -32.63
C ILE A 320 1.70 -22.66 -33.94
N GLU A 321 2.61 -22.70 -34.90
CA GLU A 321 2.40 -23.37 -36.18
C GLU A 321 2.74 -24.84 -36.02
N THR A 322 1.77 -25.72 -36.27
CA THR A 322 1.95 -27.17 -36.15
C THR A 322 1.75 -27.88 -37.48
N ASN A 323 2.02 -29.18 -37.52
CA ASN A 323 1.72 -30.00 -38.70
C ASN A 323 0.21 -30.14 -38.98
N LEU A 324 -0.65 -29.96 -37.99
CA LEU A 324 -2.11 -30.10 -38.12
C LEU A 324 -2.84 -28.76 -38.32
N GLY A 325 -2.12 -27.64 -38.19
CA GLY A 325 -2.64 -26.29 -38.34
C GLY A 325 -2.08 -25.33 -37.29
N ASP A 326 -2.63 -24.12 -37.25
CA ASP A 326 -2.12 -23.05 -36.40
C ASP A 326 -2.97 -22.88 -35.14
N LEU A 327 -2.29 -22.65 -34.01
CA LEU A 327 -2.92 -22.34 -32.73
C LEU A 327 -2.56 -20.91 -32.33
N ASN A 328 -3.56 -20.06 -32.16
CA ASN A 328 -3.38 -18.71 -31.66
C ASN A 328 -3.59 -18.68 -30.14
N VAL A 329 -2.60 -18.15 -29.43
CA VAL A 329 -2.50 -18.13 -27.99
C VAL A 329 -2.45 -16.69 -27.50
N GLU A 330 -3.31 -16.38 -26.53
CA GLU A 330 -3.28 -15.18 -25.72
C GLU A 330 -2.48 -15.47 -24.44
N LEU A 331 -1.52 -14.61 -24.11
CA LEU A 331 -0.61 -14.74 -22.96
C LEU A 331 -0.96 -13.70 -21.89
N TYR A 332 -0.85 -14.08 -20.62
CA TYR A 332 -1.22 -13.28 -19.45
C TYR A 332 0.00 -12.87 -18.61
N PRO A 333 0.81 -11.89 -19.06
CA PRO A 333 1.99 -11.45 -18.31
C PRO A 333 1.62 -10.72 -17.01
N GLU A 334 0.37 -10.28 -16.84
CA GLU A 334 -0.08 -9.63 -15.60
C GLU A 334 -0.01 -10.58 -14.41
N PHE A 335 -0.38 -11.85 -14.59
CA PHE A 335 -0.45 -12.81 -13.48
C PHE A 335 0.75 -13.75 -13.46
N ALA A 336 1.28 -14.12 -14.64
CA ALA A 336 2.41 -15.06 -14.77
C ALA A 336 3.55 -14.47 -15.64
N PRO A 337 4.17 -13.35 -15.24
CA PRO A 337 5.18 -12.67 -16.05
C PRO A 337 6.41 -13.54 -16.33
N ARG A 338 6.89 -14.34 -15.36
CA ARG A 338 8.10 -15.18 -15.58
C ARG A 338 7.82 -16.31 -16.54
N ALA A 339 6.65 -16.95 -16.42
CA ALA A 339 6.26 -17.99 -17.36
C ALA A 339 6.11 -17.44 -18.79
N VAL A 340 5.45 -16.30 -18.96
CA VAL A 340 5.28 -15.67 -20.28
C VAL A 340 6.62 -15.23 -20.85
N TRP A 341 7.48 -14.59 -20.06
CA TRP A 341 8.83 -14.17 -20.50
C TRP A 341 9.68 -15.36 -20.94
N ASN A 342 9.66 -16.45 -20.16
CA ASN A 342 10.36 -17.67 -20.53
C ASN A 342 9.84 -18.23 -21.87
N PHE A 343 8.52 -18.27 -22.05
CA PHE A 343 7.90 -18.75 -23.28
C PHE A 343 8.25 -17.87 -24.50
N THR A 344 8.12 -16.55 -24.40
CA THR A 344 8.40 -15.63 -25.51
C THR A 344 9.88 -15.64 -25.91
N ARG A 345 10.79 -15.65 -24.93
CA ARG A 345 12.24 -15.69 -25.20
C ARG A 345 12.69 -17.03 -25.78
N LEU A 346 12.11 -18.15 -25.33
CA LEU A 346 12.39 -19.46 -25.93
C LEU A 346 11.84 -19.55 -27.37
N ALA A 347 10.66 -18.97 -27.63
CA ALA A 347 10.10 -18.88 -28.97
C ALA A 347 10.98 -18.04 -29.91
N GLN A 348 11.41 -16.84 -29.48
CA GLN A 348 12.30 -15.97 -30.26
C GLN A 348 13.66 -16.62 -30.57
N LYS A 349 14.19 -17.44 -29.65
CA LYS A 349 15.42 -18.23 -29.88
C LYS A 349 15.20 -19.42 -30.84
N GLY A 350 13.97 -19.70 -31.24
CA GLY A 350 13.62 -20.86 -32.05
C GLY A 350 13.70 -22.20 -31.29
N TYR A 351 13.65 -22.18 -29.96
CA TYR A 351 13.80 -23.39 -29.12
C TYR A 351 12.71 -24.43 -29.37
N TYR A 352 11.50 -23.99 -29.73
CA TYR A 352 10.35 -24.85 -29.99
C TYR A 352 10.27 -25.36 -31.45
N LYS A 353 11.21 -24.98 -32.32
CA LYS A 353 11.23 -25.41 -33.73
C LYS A 353 11.51 -26.90 -33.85
N GLY A 354 10.58 -27.64 -34.45
CA GLY A 354 10.67 -29.09 -34.62
C GLY A 354 10.38 -29.90 -33.35
N VAL A 355 9.88 -29.27 -32.29
CA VAL A 355 9.61 -29.95 -31.01
C VAL A 355 8.26 -30.66 -31.08
N ALA A 356 8.22 -31.93 -30.70
CA ALA A 356 7.01 -32.74 -30.71
C ALA A 356 6.22 -32.64 -29.40
N PHE A 357 4.90 -32.78 -29.51
CA PHE A 357 4.05 -33.10 -28.35
C PHE A 357 4.22 -34.58 -28.02
N HIS A 358 4.90 -34.85 -26.91
CA HIS A 358 5.28 -36.21 -26.53
C HIS A 358 4.20 -36.92 -25.72
N ARG A 359 3.20 -36.19 -25.20
CA ARG A 359 2.12 -36.77 -24.41
C ARG A 359 0.78 -36.13 -24.77
N ASN A 360 -0.20 -36.96 -25.14
CA ASN A 360 -1.55 -36.56 -25.49
C ASN A 360 -2.54 -37.48 -24.77
N ILE A 361 -3.35 -36.93 -23.86
CA ILE A 361 -4.38 -37.67 -23.14
C ILE A 361 -5.73 -37.10 -23.54
N ARG A 362 -6.54 -37.92 -24.23
CA ARG A 362 -7.88 -37.54 -24.68
C ARG A 362 -8.74 -37.09 -23.50
N ASN A 363 -9.51 -36.00 -23.69
CA ASN A 363 -10.34 -35.34 -22.66
C ASN A 363 -9.58 -34.77 -21.45
N PHE A 364 -8.25 -34.75 -21.46
CA PHE A 364 -7.46 -34.24 -20.34
C PHE A 364 -6.49 -33.15 -20.79
N MET A 365 -5.33 -33.51 -21.36
CA MET A 365 -4.30 -32.54 -21.71
C MET A 365 -3.36 -33.01 -22.84
N LEU A 366 -2.77 -32.02 -23.52
CA LEU A 366 -1.71 -32.16 -24.51
C LEU A 366 -0.45 -31.49 -23.99
N GLN A 367 0.64 -32.24 -23.80
CA GLN A 367 1.90 -31.76 -23.22
C GLN A 367 3.04 -31.78 -24.24
N GLY A 368 3.81 -30.68 -24.26
CA GLY A 368 4.91 -30.45 -25.18
C GLY A 368 6.00 -29.56 -24.57
N GLY A 369 6.88 -29.03 -25.44
CA GLY A 369 7.95 -28.12 -25.01
C GLY A 369 9.22 -28.78 -24.48
N ASP A 370 9.41 -30.08 -24.75
CA ASP A 370 10.66 -30.81 -24.48
C ASP A 370 11.40 -31.08 -25.80
N PRO A 371 12.55 -30.45 -26.07
CA PRO A 371 13.29 -30.65 -27.31
C PRO A 371 13.85 -32.06 -27.45
N THR A 372 14.02 -32.81 -26.35
CA THR A 372 14.47 -34.20 -26.40
C THR A 372 13.35 -35.17 -26.78
N GLY A 373 12.08 -34.74 -26.68
CA GLY A 373 10.91 -35.59 -26.92
C GLY A 373 10.74 -36.74 -25.92
N THR A 374 11.57 -36.82 -24.87
CA THR A 374 11.52 -37.90 -23.89
C THR A 374 10.43 -37.68 -22.82
N GLY A 375 10.05 -36.42 -22.60
CA GLY A 375 9.13 -35.96 -21.56
C GLY A 375 9.82 -35.59 -20.25
N LYS A 376 11.14 -35.82 -20.13
CA LYS A 376 11.92 -35.50 -18.91
C LYS A 376 12.85 -34.31 -19.08
N GLY A 377 13.09 -33.86 -20.32
CA GLY A 377 14.00 -32.78 -20.65
C GLY A 377 13.37 -31.40 -20.56
N GLY A 378 14.05 -30.40 -21.13
CA GLY A 378 13.61 -29.02 -21.13
C GLY A 378 14.37 -28.13 -20.14
N THR A 379 14.73 -26.94 -20.58
CA THR A 379 15.51 -25.96 -19.83
C THR A 379 14.88 -24.59 -19.96
N SER A 380 14.76 -23.84 -18.87
CA SER A 380 14.30 -22.45 -18.94
C SER A 380 15.34 -21.56 -19.62
N ILE A 381 14.95 -20.33 -19.94
CA ILE A 381 15.83 -19.30 -20.47
C ILE A 381 17.01 -18.97 -19.53
N TRP A 382 16.83 -19.16 -18.22
CA TRP A 382 17.83 -18.90 -17.18
C TRP A 382 18.75 -20.10 -16.93
N GLY A 383 18.53 -21.24 -17.60
CA GLY A 383 19.25 -22.49 -17.36
C GLY A 383 18.97 -23.16 -16.01
N LYS A 384 18.05 -22.59 -15.22
CA LYS A 384 17.62 -23.10 -13.89
C LYS A 384 16.10 -23.12 -13.81
N ASN A 385 15.56 -23.95 -12.94
CA ASN A 385 14.11 -23.95 -12.72
C ASN A 385 13.66 -22.63 -12.08
N PHE A 386 12.44 -22.20 -12.41
CA PHE A 386 11.84 -20.99 -11.84
C PHE A 386 10.59 -21.29 -11.02
N GLN A 387 10.21 -20.31 -10.20
CA GLN A 387 9.13 -20.40 -9.22
C GLN A 387 7.76 -20.53 -9.89
N ASP A 388 6.79 -21.07 -9.14
CA ASP A 388 5.39 -21.09 -9.56
C ASP A 388 4.72 -19.72 -9.31
N GLU A 389 3.82 -19.32 -10.21
CA GLU A 389 3.09 -18.06 -10.14
C GLU A 389 1.58 -18.36 -10.08
N PHE A 390 1.01 -18.34 -8.87
CA PHE A 390 -0.42 -18.61 -8.63
C PHE A 390 -1.22 -17.34 -8.27
N ASP A 391 -0.58 -16.18 -8.30
CA ASP A 391 -1.18 -14.91 -7.89
C ASP A 391 -2.12 -14.37 -8.97
N GLY A 392 -3.33 -14.91 -9.05
CA GLY A 392 -4.36 -14.42 -9.97
C GLY A 392 -5.68 -15.19 -9.93
N PRO A 393 -6.71 -14.70 -10.64
CA PRO A 393 -7.98 -15.42 -10.82
C PRO A 393 -7.88 -16.58 -11.83
N LEU A 394 -6.69 -16.80 -12.40
CA LEU A 394 -6.46 -17.81 -13.45
C LEU A 394 -6.58 -19.21 -12.85
N THR A 395 -7.52 -19.98 -13.40
CA THR A 395 -7.88 -21.33 -12.96
C THR A 395 -8.18 -22.18 -14.18
N HIS A 396 -8.05 -23.50 -14.09
CA HIS A 396 -8.22 -24.46 -15.19
C HIS A 396 -9.71 -24.74 -15.47
N ASN A 397 -10.49 -23.68 -15.71
CA ASN A 397 -11.95 -23.75 -15.83
C ASN A 397 -12.48 -23.89 -17.27
N ALA A 398 -11.64 -23.71 -18.29
CA ALA A 398 -12.05 -23.72 -19.69
C ALA A 398 -11.12 -24.58 -20.55
N ARG A 399 -11.64 -25.06 -21.69
CA ARG A 399 -10.82 -25.70 -22.72
C ARG A 399 -9.82 -24.70 -23.31
N GLY A 400 -8.63 -25.17 -23.64
CA GLY A 400 -7.57 -24.39 -24.27
C GLY A 400 -6.76 -23.54 -23.30
N ILE A 401 -6.87 -23.74 -21.99
CA ILE A 401 -5.97 -23.08 -21.03
C ILE A 401 -4.57 -23.69 -21.14
N ILE A 402 -3.55 -22.84 -21.08
CA ILE A 402 -2.15 -23.22 -21.20
C ILE A 402 -1.43 -22.97 -19.87
N SER A 403 -0.74 -24.02 -19.41
CA SER A 403 -0.08 -24.04 -18.12
C SER A 403 1.30 -24.68 -18.20
N MET A 404 2.19 -24.29 -17.29
CA MET A 404 3.53 -24.87 -17.18
C MET A 404 3.50 -26.27 -16.58
N ALA A 405 4.24 -27.20 -17.17
CA ALA A 405 4.47 -28.51 -16.59
C ALA A 405 5.61 -28.44 -15.56
N ASN A 406 5.41 -29.06 -14.40
CA ASN A 406 6.39 -29.09 -13.32
C ASN A 406 6.50 -30.51 -12.72
N LYS A 407 7.57 -30.73 -11.94
CA LYS A 407 7.85 -31.98 -11.23
C LYS A 407 7.67 -31.84 -9.71
N GLY A 408 7.04 -30.75 -9.27
CA GLY A 408 6.96 -30.31 -7.89
C GLY A 408 6.97 -28.78 -7.79
N LYS A 409 6.85 -28.26 -6.57
CA LYS A 409 6.81 -26.81 -6.31
C LYS A 409 8.07 -26.11 -6.82
N ASN A 410 7.92 -25.01 -7.53
CA ASN A 410 8.98 -24.16 -8.07
C ASN A 410 9.95 -24.88 -9.03
N THR A 411 9.44 -25.82 -9.83
CA THR A 411 10.26 -26.59 -10.79
C THR A 411 9.87 -26.35 -12.26
N ASN A 412 9.43 -25.14 -12.58
CA ASN A 412 9.07 -24.79 -13.96
C ASN A 412 10.31 -24.71 -14.87
N SER A 413 10.15 -25.19 -16.11
CA SER A 413 11.23 -25.30 -17.11
C SER A 413 10.77 -24.76 -18.47
N SER A 414 10.87 -25.53 -19.55
CA SER A 414 10.35 -25.15 -20.89
C SER A 414 9.06 -25.87 -21.28
N GLN A 415 8.70 -26.91 -20.53
CA GLN A 415 7.55 -27.75 -20.85
C GLN A 415 6.24 -27.07 -20.44
N PHE A 416 5.23 -27.20 -21.30
CA PHE A 416 3.89 -26.68 -21.07
C PHE A 416 2.85 -27.69 -21.58
N PHE A 417 1.62 -27.52 -21.13
CA PHE A 417 0.49 -28.31 -21.59
C PHE A 417 -0.74 -27.44 -21.86
N ILE A 418 -1.59 -27.93 -22.74
CA ILE A 418 -2.88 -27.34 -23.11
C ILE A 418 -3.97 -28.30 -22.65
N ILE A 419 -4.96 -27.80 -21.92
CA ILE A 419 -6.06 -28.66 -21.44
C ILE A 419 -7.21 -28.75 -22.44
N TYR A 420 -7.79 -29.94 -22.57
CA TYR A 420 -8.96 -30.19 -23.42
C TYR A 420 -10.29 -29.99 -22.66
N ARG A 421 -10.27 -30.15 -21.34
CA ARG A 421 -11.43 -30.07 -20.45
C ARG A 421 -11.07 -29.25 -19.20
N PRO A 422 -12.06 -28.63 -18.51
CA PRO A 422 -11.83 -28.02 -17.21
C PRO A 422 -11.31 -29.04 -16.17
N THR A 423 -10.19 -28.73 -15.51
CA THR A 423 -9.46 -29.63 -14.61
C THR A 423 -9.07 -28.93 -13.31
N LYS A 424 -10.05 -28.75 -12.41
CA LYS A 424 -9.87 -28.04 -11.13
C LYS A 424 -8.79 -28.64 -10.21
N HIS A 425 -8.44 -29.91 -10.38
CA HIS A 425 -7.42 -30.58 -9.56
C HIS A 425 -5.98 -30.13 -9.85
N LEU A 426 -5.78 -29.38 -10.96
CA LEU A 426 -4.50 -28.76 -11.36
C LEU A 426 -4.35 -27.32 -10.86
N ASP A 427 -5.43 -26.74 -10.31
CA ASP A 427 -5.40 -25.38 -9.74
C ASP A 427 -4.41 -25.31 -8.58
N ASN A 428 -3.68 -24.19 -8.50
CA ASN A 428 -2.60 -23.95 -7.52
C ASN A 428 -1.46 -24.98 -7.52
N LYS A 429 -1.37 -25.82 -8.57
CA LYS A 429 -0.25 -26.74 -8.80
C LYS A 429 0.54 -26.38 -10.03
N HIS A 430 -0.12 -25.93 -11.09
CA HIS A 430 0.50 -25.54 -12.34
C HIS A 430 0.24 -24.08 -12.65
N THR A 431 1.30 -23.35 -13.02
CA THR A 431 1.22 -21.92 -13.36
C THR A 431 0.48 -21.75 -14.67
N VAL A 432 -0.68 -21.10 -14.64
CA VAL A 432 -1.45 -20.75 -15.84
C VAL A 432 -0.89 -19.45 -16.41
N PHE A 433 -0.45 -19.47 -17.67
CA PHE A 433 0.17 -18.30 -18.29
C PHE A 433 -0.48 -17.86 -19.61
N GLY A 434 -1.43 -18.63 -20.14
CA GLY A 434 -2.12 -18.26 -21.37
C GLY A 434 -3.38 -19.07 -21.67
N LYS A 435 -4.02 -18.74 -22.78
CA LYS A 435 -5.22 -19.41 -23.29
C LYS A 435 -5.21 -19.42 -24.82
N VAL A 436 -5.64 -20.52 -25.41
CA VAL A 436 -5.91 -20.64 -26.85
C VAL A 436 -7.16 -19.82 -27.18
N VAL A 437 -7.00 -18.85 -28.07
CA VAL A 437 -8.09 -17.97 -28.56
C VAL A 437 -8.52 -18.30 -29.98
N GLY A 438 -7.64 -18.92 -30.78
CA GLY A 438 -7.94 -19.33 -32.15
C GLY A 438 -7.32 -20.69 -32.47
N GLY A 439 -7.94 -21.43 -33.39
CA GLY A 439 -7.50 -22.79 -33.74
C GLY A 439 -8.05 -23.89 -32.83
N LEU A 440 -9.19 -23.66 -32.16
CA LEU A 440 -9.86 -24.71 -31.35
C LEU A 440 -10.21 -25.96 -32.18
N ASP A 441 -10.45 -25.81 -33.48
CA ASP A 441 -10.67 -26.92 -34.40
C ASP A 441 -9.42 -27.77 -34.57
N VAL A 442 -8.24 -27.12 -34.66
CA VAL A 442 -6.94 -27.80 -34.71
C VAL A 442 -6.66 -28.52 -33.39
N LEU A 443 -6.98 -27.89 -32.27
CA LEU A 443 -6.86 -28.52 -30.95
C LEU A 443 -7.75 -29.76 -30.84
N SER A 444 -8.94 -29.75 -31.44
CA SER A 444 -9.83 -30.92 -31.48
C SER A 444 -9.29 -32.03 -32.41
N LYS A 445 -8.70 -31.66 -33.55
CA LYS A 445 -7.98 -32.63 -34.41
C LYS A 445 -6.78 -33.27 -33.71
N MET A 446 -6.05 -32.51 -32.88
CA MET A 446 -4.94 -33.03 -32.08
C MET A 446 -5.42 -34.01 -31.01
N GLU A 447 -6.59 -33.77 -30.42
CA GLU A 447 -7.21 -34.64 -29.42
C GLU A 447 -7.63 -36.00 -29.99
N ASP A 448 -8.08 -36.03 -31.24
CA ASP A 448 -8.53 -37.26 -31.90
C ASP A 448 -7.38 -38.15 -32.44
N VAL A 449 -6.12 -37.69 -32.33
CA VAL A 449 -4.96 -38.50 -32.73
C VAL A 449 -4.82 -39.70 -31.79
N PRO A 450 -4.77 -40.94 -32.32
CA PRO A 450 -4.64 -42.14 -31.50
C PRO A 450 -3.29 -42.17 -30.79
N THR A 451 -3.31 -42.60 -29.52
CA THR A 451 -2.14 -42.67 -28.63
C THR A 451 -1.79 -44.10 -28.27
N ASP A 452 -0.50 -44.34 -28.03
CA ASP A 452 0.02 -45.60 -27.50
C ASP A 452 -0.22 -45.72 -25.98
N GLY A 453 0.07 -46.88 -25.39
CA GLY A 453 -0.08 -47.15 -23.95
C GLY A 453 0.81 -46.29 -23.03
N SER A 454 1.77 -45.53 -23.58
CA SER A 454 2.56 -44.52 -22.87
C SER A 454 2.07 -43.08 -23.11
N ASP A 455 0.79 -42.91 -23.50
CA ASP A 455 0.14 -41.63 -23.85
C ASP A 455 0.84 -40.88 -25.00
N ARG A 456 1.69 -41.55 -25.79
CA ARG A 456 2.43 -40.92 -26.91
C ARG A 456 1.58 -40.98 -28.18
N PRO A 457 1.41 -39.87 -28.93
CA PRO A 457 0.63 -39.92 -30.17
C PRO A 457 1.35 -40.76 -31.24
N LEU A 458 0.61 -41.66 -31.89
CA LEU A 458 1.13 -42.52 -32.96
C LEU A 458 1.59 -41.66 -34.15
N ASN A 459 0.75 -40.71 -34.55
CA ASN A 459 1.10 -39.68 -35.52
C ASN A 459 1.76 -38.52 -34.77
N LYS A 460 3.06 -38.31 -34.98
CA LYS A 460 3.82 -37.25 -34.30
C LYS A 460 3.21 -35.88 -34.61
N ILE A 461 2.77 -35.18 -33.56
CA ILE A 461 2.32 -33.79 -33.63
C ILE A 461 3.54 -32.92 -33.34
N VAL A 462 3.96 -32.10 -34.29
CA VAL A 462 5.21 -31.32 -34.21
C VAL A 462 4.91 -29.83 -34.35
N MET A 463 5.52 -29.03 -33.48
CA MET A 463 5.56 -27.58 -33.60
C MET A 463 6.61 -27.23 -34.64
N LYS A 464 6.19 -26.67 -35.78
CA LYS A 464 7.10 -26.19 -36.82
C LYS A 464 7.78 -24.92 -36.34
N GLU A 465 7.00 -23.96 -35.87
CA GLU A 465 7.50 -22.65 -35.47
C GLU A 465 6.56 -22.03 -34.43
N VAL A 466 7.11 -21.17 -33.58
CA VAL A 466 6.33 -20.36 -32.64
C VAL A 466 6.63 -18.90 -32.92
N VAL A 467 5.66 -18.21 -33.51
CA VAL A 467 5.77 -16.80 -33.90
C VAL A 467 5.12 -15.95 -32.81
N VAL A 468 5.88 -15.04 -32.20
CA VAL A 468 5.35 -14.06 -31.23
C VAL A 468 4.91 -12.83 -32.02
N TYR A 469 3.61 -12.54 -32.02
CA TYR A 469 3.06 -11.36 -32.72
C TYR A 469 3.18 -10.09 -31.91
N LEU A 470 2.84 -10.20 -30.63
CA LEU A 470 2.84 -9.10 -29.69
C LEU A 470 3.63 -9.52 -28.47
N ASP A 471 4.84 -9.00 -28.34
CA ASP A 471 5.65 -9.16 -27.14
C ASP A 471 5.30 -8.06 -26.13
N PRO A 472 4.59 -8.38 -25.04
CA PRO A 472 4.13 -7.38 -24.08
C PRO A 472 5.29 -6.71 -23.33
N PHE A 473 6.46 -7.35 -23.29
CA PHE A 473 7.61 -6.82 -22.56
C PHE A 473 8.42 -5.83 -23.38
N GLU A 474 8.49 -5.99 -24.70
CA GLU A 474 9.14 -5.01 -25.58
C GLU A 474 8.35 -3.70 -25.64
N GLU A 475 7.01 -3.78 -25.67
CA GLU A 475 6.17 -2.59 -25.59
C GLU A 475 6.35 -1.87 -24.24
N PHE A 476 6.39 -2.62 -23.14
CA PHE A 476 6.64 -2.07 -21.82
C PHE A 476 8.02 -1.38 -21.72
N LEU A 477 9.07 -1.98 -22.29
CA LEU A 477 10.41 -1.39 -22.32
C LEU A 477 10.46 -0.10 -23.13
N LYS A 478 9.81 -0.06 -24.29
CA LYS A 478 9.69 1.16 -25.12
C LYS A 478 8.93 2.26 -24.41
N GLU A 479 7.86 1.91 -23.70
CA GLU A 479 7.10 2.90 -22.92
C GLU A 479 7.94 3.47 -21.77
N LYS A 480 8.69 2.61 -21.06
CA LYS A 480 9.61 3.03 -20.01
C LYS A 480 10.72 3.95 -20.54
N SER A 481 11.35 3.62 -21.67
CA SER A 481 12.41 4.47 -22.25
C SER A 481 11.88 5.84 -22.66
N ASN A 482 10.68 5.89 -23.26
CA ASN A 482 10.06 7.15 -23.64
C ASN A 482 9.76 8.05 -22.44
N ILE A 483 9.31 7.46 -21.32
CA ILE A 483 9.06 8.20 -20.07
C ILE A 483 10.39 8.73 -19.50
N GLU A 484 11.44 7.91 -19.48
CA GLU A 484 12.75 8.31 -18.96
C GLU A 484 13.38 9.44 -19.80
N GLU A 485 13.23 9.39 -21.12
CA GLU A 485 13.66 10.48 -22.02
C GLU A 485 12.90 11.78 -21.77
N LEU A 486 11.58 11.71 -21.57
CA LEU A 486 10.75 12.87 -21.22
C LEU A 486 11.13 13.45 -19.86
N GLU A 487 11.39 12.62 -18.85
CA GLU A 487 11.84 13.08 -17.53
C GLU A 487 13.22 13.74 -17.60
N LYS A 488 14.17 13.16 -18.34
CA LYS A 488 15.49 13.76 -18.58
C LYS A 488 15.36 15.10 -19.29
N ALA A 489 14.49 15.20 -20.30
CA ALA A 489 14.22 16.45 -20.99
C ALA A 489 13.63 17.52 -20.05
N LYS A 490 12.70 17.15 -19.18
CA LYS A 490 12.12 18.05 -18.16
C LYS A 490 13.16 18.50 -17.14
N GLN A 491 13.97 17.58 -16.62
CA GLN A 491 15.05 17.91 -15.69
C GLN A 491 16.10 18.83 -16.33
N ALA A 492 16.43 18.62 -17.62
CA ALA A 492 17.33 19.51 -18.35
C ALA A 492 16.75 20.93 -18.53
N ILE A 493 15.44 21.05 -18.73
CA ILE A 493 14.74 22.35 -18.80
C ILE A 493 14.78 23.06 -17.44
N GLU A 494 14.49 22.33 -16.35
CA GLU A 494 14.52 22.85 -14.98
C GLU A 494 15.93 23.29 -14.56
N LEU A 495 16.97 22.52 -14.94
CA LEU A 495 18.37 22.84 -14.63
C LEU A 495 18.88 24.06 -15.41
N ASN A 496 18.29 24.32 -16.58
CA ASN A 496 18.56 25.53 -17.38
C ASN A 496 17.74 26.75 -16.91
N GLY A 497 17.01 26.64 -15.80
CA GLY A 497 16.29 27.74 -15.16
C GLY A 497 15.01 28.18 -15.88
N GLY A 498 14.53 27.41 -16.85
CA GLY A 498 13.30 27.70 -17.59
C GLY A 498 12.12 26.86 -17.11
N THR A 499 10.93 27.44 -17.13
CA THR A 499 9.66 26.70 -17.01
C THR A 499 9.23 26.25 -18.41
N GLU A 500 8.47 25.15 -18.57
CA GLU A 500 7.98 24.73 -19.92
C GLU A 500 7.22 25.87 -20.63
N ASP A 501 6.64 26.80 -19.87
CA ASP A 501 5.97 28.02 -20.33
C ASP A 501 6.92 29.07 -20.96
N ASP A 502 8.21 29.09 -20.63
CA ASP A 502 9.18 30.04 -21.20
C ASP A 502 9.48 29.77 -22.68
N LYS A 503 9.14 28.58 -23.17
CA LYS A 503 9.18 28.23 -24.59
C LYS A 503 7.91 28.64 -25.32
N THR A 504 6.93 29.25 -24.66
CA THR A 504 5.66 29.65 -25.26
C THR A 504 5.48 31.15 -25.06
N THR A 505 5.53 31.92 -26.15
CA THR A 505 5.22 33.35 -26.05
C THR A 505 3.80 33.55 -25.54
N TRP A 506 3.50 34.73 -24.97
CA TRP A 506 2.15 35.16 -24.59
C TRP A 506 1.10 34.98 -25.71
N THR A 507 1.53 34.86 -26.97
CA THR A 507 0.68 34.58 -28.15
C THR A 507 0.47 33.09 -28.47
N GLY A 508 0.94 32.18 -27.61
CA GLY A 508 0.83 30.73 -27.79
C GLY A 508 1.82 30.09 -28.77
N LYS A 509 2.79 30.85 -29.30
CA LYS A 509 3.79 30.33 -30.25
C LYS A 509 5.00 29.74 -29.53
N ARG A 510 5.43 28.54 -29.94
CA ARG A 510 6.62 27.85 -29.42
C ARG A 510 7.92 28.47 -29.94
N ILE A 511 8.89 28.65 -29.04
CA ILE A 511 10.25 29.13 -29.30
C ILE A 511 11.19 27.92 -29.41
N LYS A 512 11.94 27.82 -30.51
CA LYS A 512 12.95 26.77 -30.71
C LYS A 512 14.21 27.04 -29.87
N ALA A 513 15.05 26.02 -29.69
CA ALA A 513 16.29 26.12 -28.91
C ALA A 513 17.25 27.24 -29.39
N ASP A 514 17.18 27.63 -30.67
CA ASP A 514 17.95 28.75 -31.27
C ASP A 514 17.31 30.13 -31.06
N GLY A 515 16.25 30.26 -30.25
CA GLY A 515 15.58 31.55 -29.98
C GLY A 515 14.68 32.06 -31.11
N THR A 516 14.49 31.27 -32.18
CA THR A 516 13.58 31.59 -33.28
C THR A 516 12.16 31.09 -33.02
N LEU A 517 11.16 31.88 -33.41
CA LEU A 517 9.74 31.57 -33.26
C LEU A 517 9.26 30.62 -34.36
N GLU A 518 8.46 29.61 -34.02
CA GLU A 518 7.72 28.85 -35.04
C GLU A 518 6.65 29.72 -35.70
N THR A 519 6.86 30.08 -36.97
CA THR A 519 5.84 30.68 -37.82
C THR A 519 4.86 29.59 -38.25
N ALA A 520 3.77 29.43 -37.50
CA ALA A 520 2.60 28.74 -38.00
C ALA A 520 2.02 29.54 -39.18
N ASN A 521 2.25 29.05 -40.40
CA ASN A 521 1.53 29.49 -41.59
C ASN A 521 0.05 29.12 -41.42
N GLY A 522 -0.77 30.12 -41.11
CA GLY A 522 -2.21 29.96 -41.00
C GLY A 522 -2.82 30.86 -39.92
N CYS A 523 -2.82 32.18 -40.13
CA CYS A 523 -3.59 33.11 -39.30
C CYS A 523 -4.69 33.77 -40.12
N ALA A 524 -5.93 33.48 -39.75
CA ALA A 524 -7.14 34.07 -40.28
C ALA A 524 -7.18 35.58 -40.02
N THR A 525 -7.37 36.34 -41.10
CA THR A 525 -7.37 37.80 -41.14
C THR A 525 -8.75 38.34 -40.73
N VAL A 526 -8.85 39.07 -39.62
CA VAL A 526 -10.02 39.91 -39.29
C VAL A 526 -9.64 41.36 -39.52
N GLY A 527 -10.05 41.91 -40.66
CA GLY A 527 -9.83 43.31 -41.01
C GLY A 527 -10.70 43.69 -42.21
N LYS A 528 -11.95 44.07 -41.97
CA LYS A 528 -12.95 44.33 -43.02
C LYS A 528 -13.64 45.68 -42.85
N TYR A 529 -12.89 46.78 -42.87
CA TYR A 529 -13.45 48.13 -43.12
C TYR A 529 -12.39 49.07 -43.74
N LEU A 530 -12.31 49.10 -45.07
CA LEU A 530 -12.15 50.33 -45.87
C LEU A 530 -12.20 49.96 -47.37
N LYS A 531 -13.16 50.54 -48.12
CA LYS A 531 -13.15 50.54 -49.59
C LYS A 531 -12.04 51.48 -50.08
N THR A 532 -11.40 51.18 -51.22
CA THR A 532 -11.22 52.09 -52.38
C THR A 532 -10.53 51.39 -53.57
N GLN A 533 -11.29 51.32 -54.67
CA GLN A 533 -10.98 51.34 -56.12
C GLN A 533 -9.89 50.48 -56.83
N LYS A 534 -10.37 49.81 -57.90
CA LYS A 534 -9.83 49.61 -59.28
C LYS A 534 -8.48 48.85 -59.40
N SER A 535 -8.24 47.92 -60.33
CA SER A 535 -8.75 47.65 -61.68
C SER A 535 -8.18 46.32 -62.25
N GLY A 536 -8.95 45.61 -63.08
CA GLY A 536 -8.50 44.67 -64.13
C GLY A 536 -7.95 43.30 -63.68
N SER A 537 -8.02 42.18 -64.41
CA SER A 537 -8.68 41.79 -65.66
C SER A 537 -8.39 40.30 -65.90
N LYS A 538 -9.44 39.51 -66.22
CA LYS A 538 -9.50 38.28 -67.07
C LYS A 538 -8.80 36.97 -66.59
N ARG A 539 -9.58 35.89 -66.34
CA ARG A 539 -9.98 34.73 -67.23
C ARG A 539 -8.93 33.58 -67.14
N ILE A 540 -9.20 32.27 -67.12
CA ILE A 540 -10.37 31.40 -67.42
C ILE A 540 -9.98 29.93 -67.08
N ASP A 541 -10.96 29.11 -66.67
CA ASP A 541 -11.20 27.64 -66.88
C ASP A 541 -10.11 26.59 -66.56
N ALA A 542 -10.37 25.34 -66.16
CA ALA A 542 -11.56 24.54 -65.76
C ALA A 542 -11.08 23.14 -65.29
N GLU A 543 -11.95 22.42 -64.55
CA GLU A 543 -12.12 20.93 -64.48
C GLU A 543 -10.97 20.09 -63.85
N ASP A 544 -11.12 19.08 -62.97
CA ASP A 544 -12.16 18.07 -62.65
C ASP A 544 -12.13 17.73 -61.13
N LEU A 545 -13.25 17.71 -60.39
CA LEU A 545 -14.06 16.54 -59.97
C LEU A 545 -13.28 15.24 -59.62
N ASP A 546 -13.23 14.86 -58.33
CA ASP A 546 -13.91 13.63 -57.88
C ASP A 546 -14.11 13.60 -56.35
N THR A 547 -15.29 13.13 -55.96
CA THR A 547 -15.93 13.20 -54.64
C THR A 547 -15.95 11.84 -53.97
N TRP A 548 -15.49 11.73 -52.72
CA TRP A 548 -15.90 10.66 -51.80
C TRP A 548 -16.14 11.23 -50.38
N GLU A 549 -17.40 11.11 -49.94
CA GLU A 549 -17.93 11.58 -48.65
C GLU A 549 -17.58 10.64 -47.48
N GLU A 550 -17.28 11.22 -46.32
CA GLU A 550 -17.20 10.53 -45.02
C GLU A 550 -18.21 11.14 -44.01
N PRO A 551 -18.68 10.35 -43.02
CA PRO A 551 -20.00 10.51 -42.41
C PRO A 551 -20.12 11.59 -41.31
N SER A 552 -21.36 12.08 -41.17
CA SER A 552 -21.80 13.15 -40.28
C SER A 552 -21.49 12.92 -38.79
N ARG A 553 -20.73 13.84 -38.17
CA ARG A 553 -20.59 13.95 -36.70
C ARG A 553 -21.71 14.82 -36.10
N LYS A 554 -22.32 14.31 -35.04
CA LYS A 554 -23.39 14.95 -34.23
C LYS A 554 -22.90 16.24 -33.56
N LYS A 555 -23.74 17.29 -33.60
CA LYS A 555 -23.55 18.59 -32.90
C LYS A 555 -23.66 18.43 -31.38
N MET A 556 -22.66 18.90 -30.63
CA MET A 556 -22.79 19.22 -29.20
C MET A 556 -23.40 20.62 -29.05
N LYS A 557 -24.48 20.73 -28.26
CA LYS A 557 -25.10 22.00 -27.86
C LYS A 557 -24.27 22.65 -26.74
N SER A 558 -23.86 23.90 -26.96
CA SER A 558 -23.34 24.80 -25.94
C SER A 558 -24.50 25.36 -25.11
N GLY A 559 -24.51 25.10 -23.81
CA GLY A 559 -25.44 25.66 -22.82
C GLY A 559 -24.74 26.77 -22.03
N GLY A 560 -25.15 28.01 -22.25
CA GLY A 560 -24.66 29.19 -21.54
C GLY A 560 -25.31 29.32 -20.15
N PHE A 561 -24.50 29.78 -19.19
CA PHE A 561 -24.86 30.05 -17.80
C PHE A 561 -25.58 31.42 -17.72
N GLY A 562 -26.75 31.47 -17.09
CA GLY A 562 -27.55 32.69 -16.89
C GLY A 562 -27.30 33.36 -15.53
N ASN A 563 -27.39 34.69 -15.51
CA ASN A 563 -27.25 35.58 -14.35
C ASN A 563 -28.26 35.29 -13.23
N PHE A 564 -27.81 35.47 -11.98
CA PHE A 564 -28.57 35.33 -10.73
C PHE A 564 -28.60 36.65 -9.93
N ASP A 565 -29.06 37.73 -10.55
CA ASP A 565 -29.19 39.05 -9.89
C ASP A 565 -30.59 39.30 -9.28
N ASN A 566 -31.26 38.26 -8.74
CA ASN A 566 -32.43 38.45 -7.86
C ASN A 566 -32.80 37.16 -7.12
N TRP A 567 -31.92 36.71 -6.22
CA TRP A 567 -32.32 35.83 -5.12
C TRP A 567 -31.67 36.29 -3.81
#